data_AF-A0A0K1EFP9-F1
#
_entry.id   AF-A0A0K1EFP9-F1
#
_cell.length_a   1.000
_cell.length_b   1.000
_cell.length_c   1.000
_cell.angle_alpha   90.00
_cell.angle_beta   90.00
_cell.angle_gamma   90.00
#
_symmetry.space_group_name_H-M   'P 1'
#
loop_
_entity.id
_entity.type
_entity.pdbx_description
1 polymer ?
#
loop_
_entity_poly.entity_id
_entity_poly.type
_entity_poly.pdbx_seq_one_letter_code
_entity_poly.pdbx_strand_id
1 'polypeptide(L)'
;MRLPSRGSPVSCSTVLTIRRDPFPFEPARDLLGIVRVIYADAHARGADPARLRGIREVGAELRTAIDLAKRHPPGTLGFSSAWVRVERATTQVGDLVDALTPAAPLIRTAIARAKKRSPPR
;
A
#
# COMPACT_ATOMS: atom_id res chain seq x y z
N MET A 1 4.92 -41.34 -34.56
CA MET A 1 4.79 -41.85 -33.18
C MET A 1 4.86 -40.64 -32.25
N ARG A 2 3.72 -40.24 -31.66
CA ARG A 2 3.61 -39.11 -30.72
C ARG A 2 4.02 -39.58 -29.31
N LEU A 3 4.84 -38.79 -28.63
CA LEU A 3 4.96 -38.80 -27.16
C LEU A 3 4.61 -37.38 -26.68
N PRO A 4 3.63 -37.19 -25.78
CA PRO A 4 3.46 -35.95 -25.06
C PRO A 4 4.16 -36.02 -23.70
N SER A 5 4.27 -34.86 -23.06
CA SER A 5 4.57 -34.64 -21.64
C SER A 5 6.00 -34.24 -21.30
N ARG A 6 6.19 -32.93 -21.14
CA ARG A 6 6.62 -32.37 -19.85
C ARG A 6 5.75 -31.15 -19.56
N GLY A 7 4.76 -31.31 -18.69
CA GLY A 7 4.10 -30.19 -18.05
C GLY A 7 5.13 -29.42 -17.24
N SER A 8 5.35 -28.16 -17.57
CA SER A 8 6.12 -27.24 -16.73
C SER A 8 5.39 -27.09 -15.40
N PRO A 9 6.05 -27.25 -14.24
CA PRO A 9 5.45 -26.87 -12.98
C PRO A 9 5.26 -25.35 -12.99
N VAL A 10 4.01 -24.91 -12.94
CA VAL A 10 3.66 -23.53 -12.61
C VAL A 10 4.10 -23.35 -11.15
N SER A 11 5.25 -22.73 -10.95
CA SER A 11 5.74 -22.39 -9.61
C SER A 11 5.82 -20.88 -9.48
N CYS A 12 4.84 -20.32 -8.78
CA CYS A 12 5.05 -19.14 -7.95
C CYS A 12 4.04 -19.17 -6.80
N SER A 13 4.06 -20.27 -6.02
CA SER A 13 3.64 -20.17 -4.63
C SER A 13 4.71 -19.34 -3.94
N THR A 14 4.44 -18.06 -3.71
CA THR A 14 5.28 -17.24 -2.82
C THR A 14 5.38 -17.99 -1.50
N VAL A 15 6.53 -18.64 -1.27
CA VAL A 15 6.80 -19.35 -0.03
C VAL A 15 6.80 -18.30 1.07
N LEU A 16 5.73 -18.28 1.87
CA LEU A 16 5.64 -17.41 3.04
C LEU A 16 6.69 -17.88 4.03
N THR A 17 7.88 -17.30 3.94
CA THR A 17 8.91 -17.45 4.96
C THR A 17 8.41 -16.75 6.22
N ILE A 18 8.46 -17.46 7.36
CA ILE A 18 8.00 -16.93 8.63
C ILE A 18 8.89 -15.73 9.02
N ARG A 19 8.31 -14.53 8.96
CA ARG A 19 8.99 -13.28 9.34
C ARG A 19 8.96 -13.09 10.85
N ARG A 20 10.09 -12.68 11.42
CA ARG A 20 10.23 -12.32 12.84
C ARG A 20 10.70 -10.88 13.04
N ASP A 21 11.15 -10.22 11.98
CA ASP A 21 11.63 -8.84 12.03
C ASP A 21 10.51 -7.88 12.44
N PRO A 22 10.82 -6.82 13.22
CA PRO A 22 9.84 -5.82 13.64
C PRO A 22 9.10 -5.22 12.44
N PHE A 23 7.77 -5.19 12.51
CA PHE A 23 6.97 -4.61 11.43
C PHE A 23 7.14 -3.08 11.38
N PRO A 24 7.32 -2.46 10.19
CA PRO A 24 7.59 -1.04 10.04
C PRO A 24 6.31 -0.20 10.18
N PHE A 25 5.79 -0.12 11.40
CA PHE A 25 4.51 0.51 11.70
C PHE A 25 4.45 2.01 11.39
N GLU A 26 5.52 2.75 11.69
CA GLU A 26 5.60 4.19 11.42
C GLU A 26 5.69 4.44 9.90
N PRO A 27 6.66 3.87 9.15
CA PRO A 27 6.70 4.03 7.70
C PRO A 27 5.40 3.61 6.99
N ALA A 28 4.76 2.52 7.41
CA ALA A 28 3.50 2.09 6.83
C ALA A 28 2.35 3.11 7.04
N ARG A 29 2.33 3.80 8.19
CA ARG A 29 1.34 4.86 8.46
C ARG A 29 1.62 6.11 7.65
N ASP A 30 2.89 6.47 7.47
CA ASP A 30 3.29 7.63 6.68
C ASP A 30 2.92 7.44 5.21
N LEU A 31 3.23 6.27 4.64
CA LEU A 31 2.82 5.89 3.28
C LEU A 31 1.30 5.93 3.13
N LEU A 32 0.55 5.43 4.13
CA LEU A 32 -0.92 5.52 4.11
C LEU A 32 -1.40 6.98 4.15
N GLY A 33 -0.70 7.85 4.88
CA GLY A 33 -0.91 9.29 4.88
C GLY A 33 -0.72 9.89 3.49
N ILE A 34 0.41 9.60 2.85
CA ILE A 34 0.77 10.05 1.49
C ILE A 34 -0.28 9.60 0.47
N VAL A 35 -0.65 8.31 0.45
CA VAL A 35 -1.66 7.77 -0.47
C VAL A 35 -3.00 8.49 -0.32
N ARG A 36 -3.41 8.82 0.92
CA ARG A 36 -4.65 9.58 1.16
C ARG A 36 -4.58 11.00 0.61
N VAL A 37 -3.40 11.62 0.64
CA VAL A 37 -3.18 12.96 0.07
C VAL A 37 -3.21 12.88 -1.46
N ILE A 38 -2.52 11.91 -2.06
CA ILE A 38 -2.54 11.65 -3.50
C ILE A 38 -3.98 11.42 -3.99
N TYR A 39 -4.75 10.59 -3.29
CA TYR A 39 -6.17 10.36 -3.62
C TYR A 39 -6.98 11.67 -3.59
N ALA A 40 -6.84 12.45 -2.51
CA ALA A 40 -7.61 13.67 -2.34
C ALA A 40 -7.29 14.72 -3.41
N ASP A 41 -6.02 14.85 -3.76
CA ASP A 41 -5.56 15.75 -4.81
C ASP A 41 -6.02 15.28 -6.21
N ALA A 42 -5.88 13.98 -6.52
CA ALA A 42 -6.38 13.40 -7.77
C ALA A 42 -7.90 13.57 -7.91
N HIS A 43 -8.65 13.35 -6.83
CA HIS A 43 -10.09 13.54 -6.80
C HIS A 43 -10.48 15.02 -7.00
N ALA A 44 -9.76 15.96 -6.38
CA ALA A 44 -10.00 17.39 -6.55
C ALA A 44 -9.72 17.87 -8.00
N ARG A 45 -8.79 17.21 -8.69
CA ARG A 45 -8.47 17.47 -10.10
C ARG A 45 -9.40 16.74 -11.08
N GLY A 46 -10.40 15.99 -10.60
CA GLY A 46 -11.32 15.25 -11.46
C GLY A 46 -10.69 14.07 -12.19
N ALA A 47 -9.69 13.41 -11.58
CA ALA A 47 -9.08 12.20 -12.14
C ALA A 47 -10.14 11.11 -12.43
N ASP A 48 -9.84 10.26 -13.41
CA ASP A 48 -10.78 9.22 -13.84
C ASP A 48 -11.07 8.20 -12.71
N PRO A 49 -12.26 7.55 -12.73
CA PRO A 49 -12.66 6.62 -11.69
C PRO A 49 -11.71 5.40 -11.52
N ALA A 50 -11.04 4.96 -12.58
CA ALA A 50 -10.13 3.83 -12.51
C ALA A 50 -8.83 4.20 -11.77
N ARG A 51 -8.27 5.39 -12.03
CA ARG A 51 -7.15 5.95 -11.29
C ARG A 51 -7.48 6.12 -9.81
N LEU A 52 -8.64 6.68 -9.49
CA LEU A 52 -9.08 6.83 -8.10
C LEU A 52 -9.26 5.49 -7.39
N ARG A 53 -9.78 4.47 -8.09
CA ARG A 53 -9.90 3.11 -7.58
C ARG A 53 -8.53 2.51 -7.27
N GLY A 54 -7.58 2.60 -8.21
CA GLY A 54 -6.22 2.08 -8.00
C GLY A 54 -5.53 2.70 -6.79
N ILE A 55 -5.61 4.02 -6.60
CA ILE A 55 -5.04 4.69 -5.42
C ILE A 55 -5.71 4.19 -4.13
N ARG A 56 -7.04 3.99 -4.16
CA ARG A 56 -7.80 3.49 -3.00
C ARG A 56 -7.40 2.07 -2.62
N GLU A 57 -7.18 1.21 -3.60
CA GLU A 57 -6.75 -0.18 -3.39
C GLU A 57 -5.38 -0.25 -2.69
N VAL A 58 -4.41 0.57 -3.13
CA VAL A 58 -3.09 0.67 -2.46
C VAL A 58 -3.26 1.11 -0.99
N GLY A 59 -4.11 2.11 -0.74
CA GLY A 59 -4.40 2.57 0.62
C GLY A 59 -5.11 1.51 1.49
N ALA A 60 -5.89 0.61 0.89
CA ALA A 60 -6.54 -0.50 1.58
C ALA A 60 -5.55 -1.60 1.95
N GLU A 61 -4.59 -1.92 1.07
CA GLU A 61 -3.52 -2.88 1.34
C GLU A 61 -2.63 -2.42 2.50
N LEU A 62 -2.21 -1.15 2.52
CA LEU A 62 -1.45 -0.58 3.65
C LEU A 62 -2.19 -0.68 4.97
N ARG A 63 -3.49 -0.36 4.99
CA ARG A 63 -4.32 -0.46 6.20
C ARG A 63 -4.42 -1.92 6.66
N THR A 64 -4.69 -2.83 5.74
CA THR A 64 -4.81 -4.26 6.01
C THR A 64 -3.50 -4.82 6.58
N ALA A 65 -2.35 -4.44 6.01
CA ALA A 65 -1.04 -4.83 6.51
C ALA A 65 -0.83 -4.36 7.96
N ILE A 66 -1.11 -3.09 8.26
CA ILE A 66 -1.01 -2.53 9.62
C ILE A 66 -1.92 -3.28 10.59
N ASP A 67 -3.16 -3.56 10.19
CA ASP A 67 -4.13 -4.23 11.06
C ASP A 67 -3.77 -5.70 11.30
N LEU A 68 -3.22 -6.40 10.31
CA LEU A 68 -2.69 -7.75 10.48
C LEU A 68 -1.49 -7.77 11.43
N ALA A 69 -0.52 -6.87 11.23
CA ALA A 69 0.66 -6.80 12.08
C ALA A 69 0.33 -6.46 13.55
N LYS A 70 -0.75 -5.71 13.80
CA LYS A 70 -1.24 -5.44 15.18
C LYS A 70 -1.88 -6.66 15.83
N ARG A 71 -2.61 -7.47 15.07
CA ARG A 71 -3.41 -8.60 15.58
C ARG A 71 -2.59 -9.87 15.77
N HIS A 72 -1.47 -9.98 15.06
CA HIS A 72 -0.68 -11.19 15.02
C HIS A 72 0.76 -10.93 15.48
N PRO A 73 1.30 -11.74 16.40
CA PRO A 73 2.69 -11.58 16.83
C PRO A 73 3.68 -12.00 15.73
N PRO A 74 4.94 -11.52 15.78
CA PRO A 74 6.02 -12.01 14.93
C PRO A 74 6.15 -13.54 14.99
N GLY A 75 6.55 -14.16 13.88
CA GLY A 75 6.65 -15.61 13.78
C GLY A 75 5.35 -16.32 13.36
N THR A 76 4.26 -15.59 13.14
CA THR A 76 2.99 -16.16 12.66
C THR A 76 2.78 -15.96 11.15
N LEU A 77 1.91 -16.76 10.56
CA LEU A 77 1.49 -16.59 9.16
C LEU A 77 0.77 -15.24 8.93
N GLY A 78 -0.03 -14.79 9.90
CA GLY A 78 -0.71 -13.50 9.84
C GLY A 78 0.27 -12.32 9.81
N PHE A 79 1.32 -12.38 10.62
CA PHE A 79 2.38 -11.37 10.63
C PHE A 79 3.24 -11.40 9.35
N SER A 80 3.57 -12.59 8.86
CA SER A 80 4.30 -12.74 7.58
C SER A 80 3.47 -12.24 6.40
N SER A 81 2.16 -12.45 6.44
CA SER A 81 1.19 -11.93 5.49
C SER A 81 1.05 -10.40 5.53
N ALA A 82 1.26 -9.78 6.69
CA ALA A 82 1.34 -8.33 6.83
C ALA A 82 2.57 -7.77 6.11
N TRP A 83 3.72 -8.45 6.26
CA TRP A 83 4.98 -8.09 5.58
C TRP A 83 4.84 -8.11 4.05
N VAL A 84 4.32 -9.21 3.49
CA VAL A 84 4.12 -9.30 2.04
C VAL A 84 3.23 -8.18 1.52
N ARG A 85 2.19 -7.79 2.27
CA ARG A 85 1.28 -6.71 1.89
C ARG A 85 1.94 -5.35 1.96
N VAL A 86 2.69 -5.04 3.04
CA VAL A 86 3.34 -3.74 3.16
C VAL A 86 4.44 -3.57 2.13
N GLU A 87 5.20 -4.61 1.82
CA GLU A 87 6.24 -4.57 0.78
C GLU A 87 5.62 -4.32 -0.59
N ARG A 88 4.59 -5.10 -0.97
CA ARG A 88 3.87 -4.91 -2.23
C ARG A 88 3.27 -3.50 -2.33
N ALA A 89 2.59 -3.05 -1.29
CA ALA A 89 1.95 -1.74 -1.30
C ALA A 89 2.99 -0.61 -1.36
N THR A 90 4.15 -0.77 -0.73
CA THR A 90 5.25 0.21 -0.81
C THR A 90 5.74 0.37 -2.23
N THR A 91 5.96 -0.73 -2.96
CA THR A 91 6.31 -0.68 -4.39
C THR A 91 5.24 0.05 -5.19
N GLN A 92 3.96 -0.28 -4.98
CA GLN A 92 2.84 0.37 -5.67
C GLN A 92 2.72 1.86 -5.35
N VAL A 93 3.08 2.31 -4.14
CA VAL A 93 3.15 3.74 -3.83
C VAL A 93 4.22 4.43 -4.67
N GLY A 94 5.37 3.79 -4.88
CA GLY A 94 6.40 4.27 -5.81
C GLY A 94 5.83 4.52 -7.21
N ASP A 95 5.04 3.57 -7.72
CA ASP A 95 4.39 3.69 -9.05
C ASP A 95 3.31 4.79 -9.10
N LEU A 96 2.76 5.21 -7.96
CA LEU A 96 1.79 6.30 -7.90
C LEU A 96 2.44 7.69 -7.95
N VAL A 97 3.72 7.79 -7.55
CA VAL A 97 4.47 9.04 -7.48
C VAL A 97 5.46 9.09 -8.64
N ASP A 98 5.02 9.63 -9.77
CA ASP A 98 5.93 9.97 -10.87
C ASP A 98 6.93 11.05 -10.39
N ALA A 99 8.20 10.95 -10.79
CA ALA A 99 9.26 11.90 -10.50
C ALA A 99 8.92 13.33 -10.96
N LEU A 100 8.02 13.46 -11.94
CA LEU A 100 7.52 14.74 -12.44
C LEU A 100 6.29 15.27 -11.71
N THR A 101 5.74 14.53 -10.74
CA THR A 101 4.57 14.97 -9.96
C THR A 101 4.95 16.16 -9.09
N PRO A 102 4.34 17.35 -9.26
CA PRO A 102 4.65 18.50 -8.41
C PRO A 102 4.27 18.19 -6.95
N ALA A 103 5.23 18.34 -6.04
CA ALA A 103 4.98 18.09 -4.61
C ALA A 103 4.07 19.16 -3.98
N ALA A 104 4.13 20.40 -4.45
CA ALA A 104 3.42 21.53 -3.84
C ALA A 104 1.88 21.37 -3.75
N PRO A 105 1.16 20.92 -4.81
CA PRO A 105 -0.27 20.56 -4.71
C PRO A 105 -0.59 19.51 -3.64
N LEU A 106 0.25 18.47 -3.52
CA LEU A 106 0.09 17.42 -2.52
C LEU A 106 0.24 17.99 -1.11
N ILE A 107 1.26 18.81 -0.87
CA ILE A 107 1.48 19.47 0.43
C ILE A 107 0.30 20.38 0.79
N ARG A 108 -0.21 21.19 -0.14
CA ARG A 108 -1.39 22.03 0.10
C ARG A 108 -2.62 21.20 0.48
N THR A 109 -2.83 20.08 -0.21
CA THR A 109 -3.90 19.12 0.10
C THR A 109 -3.73 18.51 1.49
N ALA A 110 -2.49 18.13 1.87
CA ALA A 110 -2.19 17.60 3.19
C ALA A 110 -2.51 18.63 4.30
N ILE A 111 -2.08 19.88 4.15
CA ILE A 111 -2.36 20.98 5.08
C ILE A 111 -3.87 21.21 5.23
N ALA A 112 -4.61 21.27 4.12
CA ALA A 112 -6.07 21.46 4.14
C ALA A 112 -6.78 20.34 4.91
N ARG A 113 -6.33 19.09 4.75
CA ARG A 113 -6.87 17.94 5.49
C ARG A 113 -6.55 18.00 6.99
N ALA A 114 -5.35 18.44 7.36
CA ALA A 114 -4.96 18.59 8.75
C ALA A 114 -5.83 19.63 9.46
N LYS A 115 -6.04 20.79 8.82
CA LYS A 115 -6.90 21.87 9.35
C LYS A 115 -8.35 21.43 9.58
N LYS A 116 -8.91 20.59 8.69
CA LYS A 116 -10.28 20.03 8.84
C LYS A 116 -10.44 19.05 10.01
N ARG A 117 -9.33 18.53 10.55
CA ARG A 117 -9.32 17.49 11.58
C ARG A 117 -9.07 18.01 13.00
N SER A 118 -8.64 19.27 13.13
CA SER A 118 -8.47 19.93 14.41
C SER A 118 -9.82 20.44 14.91
N PRO A 119 -10.30 20.07 16.11
CA PRO A 119 -11.40 20.80 16.73
C PRO A 119 -10.95 22.24 17.01
N PRO A 120 -11.88 23.22 17.09
CA PRO A 120 -11.53 24.55 17.60
C PRO A 120 -10.93 24.37 19.00
N ARG A 121 -9.80 25.05 19.25
CA ARG A 121 -9.15 25.10 20.57
C ARG A 121 -9.97 25.95 21.53
#